data_AF-A0A933IHR1-F1
#
_entry.id   AF-A0A933IHR1-F1
#
_cell.length_a   1.000
_cell.length_b   1.000
_cell.length_c   1.000
_cell.angle_alpha   90.00
_cell.angle_beta   90.00
_cell.angle_gamma   90.00
#
_symmetry.space_group_name_H-M   'P 1'
#
loop_
_entity.id
_entity.type
_entity.pdbx_description
1 polymer ?
#
loop_
_entity_poly.entity_id
_entity_poly.type
_entity_poly.pdbx_seq_one_letter_code
_entity_poly.pdbx_strand_id
1 'polypeptide(L)' 'MFGEKAAKGGFKTIEVFDRRSMTLDELAVYPLFTPEFLAWLKRSIPPAQQDRIIYTAHIRGKKDGHV' A
#
# COMPACT_ATOMS: atom_id res chain seq x y z
N MET A 1 -3.70 -12.49 -3.85
CA MET A 1 -2.82 -11.28 -3.72
C MET A 1 -3.13 -10.31 -4.86
N PHE A 2 -2.93 -8.98 -4.73
CA PHE A 2 -3.43 -7.94 -5.67
C PHE A 2 -3.37 -8.26 -7.17
N GLY A 3 -2.30 -8.89 -7.65
CA GLY A 3 -2.15 -9.32 -9.05
C GLY A 3 -3.27 -10.25 -9.56
N GLU A 4 -3.73 -11.18 -8.72
CA GLU A 4 -4.85 -12.08 -9.08
C GLU A 4 -6.18 -11.33 -9.21
N LYS A 5 -6.39 -10.28 -8.39
CA LYS A 5 -7.59 -9.44 -8.48
C LYS A 5 -7.56 -8.56 -9.72
N ALA A 6 -6.40 -7.98 -10.04
CA ALA A 6 -6.22 -7.20 -11.26
C ALA A 6 -6.32 -8.06 -12.53
N ALA A 7 -5.83 -9.30 -12.51
CA ALA A 7 -6.02 -10.25 -13.61
C ALA A 7 -7.51 -10.52 -13.89
N LYS A 8 -8.33 -10.71 -12.82
CA LYS A 8 -9.79 -10.80 -12.95
C LYS A 8 -10.44 -9.55 -13.54
N GLY A 9 -9.82 -8.38 -13.40
CA GLY A 9 -10.25 -7.13 -14.02
C GLY A 9 -9.85 -6.94 -15.50
N GLY A 10 -9.23 -7.95 -16.11
CA GLY A 10 -8.79 -7.92 -17.51
C GLY A 10 -7.41 -7.28 -17.75
N PHE A 11 -6.63 -7.06 -16.69
CA PHE A 11 -5.24 -6.60 -16.81
C PHE A 11 -4.32 -7.80 -17.05
N LYS A 12 -3.51 -7.79 -18.11
CA LYS A 12 -2.67 -8.94 -18.50
C LYS A 12 -1.23 -8.85 -18.00
N THR A 13 -0.64 -7.67 -18.07
CA THR A 13 0.72 -7.44 -17.54
C THR A 13 0.59 -6.66 -16.26
N ILE A 14 1.07 -7.23 -15.15
CA ILE A 14 1.03 -6.61 -13.82
C ILE A 14 2.45 -6.59 -13.31
N GLU A 15 3.14 -5.47 -13.51
CA GLU A 15 4.49 -5.27 -12.97
C GLU A 15 4.39 -4.51 -11.65
N VAL A 16 4.94 -5.07 -10.58
CA VAL A 16 5.15 -4.36 -9.31
C VAL A 16 6.57 -3.82 -9.34
N PHE A 17 6.73 -2.52 -9.54
CA PHE A 17 8.06 -1.93 -9.79
C PHE A 17 8.58 -1.04 -8.66
N ASP A 18 7.72 -0.67 -7.71
CA ASP A 18 8.12 0.08 -6.52
C ASP A 18 7.37 -0.45 -5.32
N ARG A 19 8.11 -1.02 -4.37
CA ARG A 19 7.60 -1.44 -3.08
C ARG A 19 8.40 -0.74 -2.00
N ARG A 20 7.81 0.31 -1.42
CA ARG A 20 8.41 1.05 -0.32
C ARG A 20 7.58 0.90 0.94
N SER A 21 8.28 0.90 2.05
CA SER A 21 7.66 0.94 3.37
C SER A 21 7.24 2.38 3.68
N MET A 22 6.12 2.55 4.38
CA MET A 22 5.62 3.86 4.78
C MET A 22 5.87 4.08 6.27
N THR A 23 6.33 5.27 6.61
CA THR A 23 6.40 5.73 8.00
C THR A 23 5.00 6.08 8.52
N LEU A 24 4.81 6.01 9.85
CA LEU A 24 3.54 6.41 10.46
C LEU A 24 3.19 7.89 10.24
N ASP A 25 4.18 8.75 10.02
CA ASP A 25 3.94 10.17 9.73
C ASP A 25 3.44 10.38 8.30
N GLU A 26 3.93 9.60 7.33
CA GLU A 26 3.40 9.64 5.97
C GLU A 26 1.95 9.12 5.89
N LEU A 27 1.53 8.26 6.82
CA LEU A 27 0.15 7.77 6.88
C LEU A 27 -0.85 8.86 7.32
N ALA A 28 -0.39 9.90 8.03
CA ALA A 28 -1.25 10.98 8.53
C ALA A 28 -1.96 11.76 7.41
N VAL A 29 -1.50 11.64 6.16
CA VAL A 29 -2.15 12.28 5.01
C VAL A 29 -3.47 11.60 4.62
N TYR A 30 -3.68 10.34 5.01
CA TYR A 30 -4.91 9.63 4.67
C TYR A 30 -5.93 9.74 5.80
N PRO A 31 -7.17 10.18 5.52
CA PRO A 31 -8.22 10.33 6.55
C PRO A 31 -8.55 9.05 7.33
N LEU A 32 -8.19 7.88 6.79
CA LEU A 32 -8.37 6.59 7.45
C LEU A 32 -7.46 6.42 8.68
N PHE A 33 -6.32 7.13 8.75
CA PHE A 33 -5.38 7.06 9.86
C PHE A 33 -5.54 8.28 10.76
N THR A 34 -6.50 8.21 11.68
CA THR A 34 -6.75 9.31 12.61
C THR A 34 -5.54 9.55 13.54
N PRO A 35 -5.39 10.76 14.09
CA PRO A 35 -4.32 11.06 15.04
C PRO A 35 -4.30 10.11 16.25
N GLU A 36 -5.47 9.74 16.78
CA GLU A 36 -5.61 8.83 17.92
C GLU A 36 -5.13 7.42 17.56
N PHE A 37 -5.47 6.95 16.35
CA PHE A 37 -5.03 5.65 15.86
C PHE A 37 -3.53 5.61 15.63
N LEU A 38 -2.95 6.65 15.02
CA LEU A 38 -1.50 6.76 14.83
C LEU A 38 -0.74 6.84 16.16
N ALA A 39 -1.28 7.57 17.14
CA ALA A 39 -0.72 7.62 18.50
C ALA A 39 -0.76 6.24 19.18
N TRP A 40 -1.84 5.49 19.01
CA TRP A 40 -1.96 4.13 19.49
C TRP A 40 -0.93 3.19 18.83
N LEU A 41 -0.75 3.26 17.52
CA LEU A 41 0.27 2.47 16.80
C LEU A 41 1.69 2.77 17.28
N LYS A 42 2.04 4.06 17.46
CA LYS A 42 3.35 4.50 17.95
C LYS A 42 3.68 3.95 19.34
N ARG A 43 2.67 3.75 20.21
CA ARG A 43 2.84 3.18 21.55
C ARG A 43 2.89 1.66 21.53
N SER A 44 2.14 1.04 20.63
CA SER A 44 1.94 -0.41 20.60
C SER A 44 3.06 -1.16 19.88
N ILE A 45 3.76 -0.49 18.97
CA ILE A 45 4.75 -1.12 18.08
C ILE A 45 6.15 -0.59 18.41
N PRO A 46 7.15 -1.47 18.62
CA PRO A 46 8.53 -1.05 18.87
C PRO A 46 9.03 -0.10 17.77
N PRO A 47 9.76 0.98 18.10
CA PRO A 47 10.22 1.97 17.12
C PRO A 47 10.92 1.37 15.90
N ALA A 48 11.75 0.33 16.11
CA ALA A 48 12.48 -0.38 15.06
C ALA A 48 11.60 -1.18 14.07
N GLN A 49 10.29 -1.24 14.31
CA GLN A 49 9.31 -1.97 13.49
C GLN A 49 8.23 -1.06 12.92
N GLN A 50 8.18 0.22 13.31
CA GLN A 50 7.09 1.12 12.93
C GLN A 50 7.07 1.46 11.43
N ASP A 51 8.23 1.39 10.78
CA ASP A 51 8.36 1.57 9.33
C ASP A 51 7.95 0.31 8.54
N ARG A 52 7.80 -0.86 9.18
CA ARG A 52 7.57 -2.15 8.49
C ARG A 52 6.11 -2.60 8.46
N ILE A 53 5.19 -1.77 8.96
CA ILE A 53 3.78 -2.13 9.15
C ILE A 53 3.01 -2.02 7.84
N ILE A 54 3.30 -0.98 7.05
CA ILE A 54 2.57 -0.67 5.81
C ILE A 54 3.55 -0.55 4.65
N TYR A 55 3.19 -1.18 3.54
CA TYR A 55 3.92 -1.07 2.28
C TYR A 55 3.00 -0.53 1.21
N THR A 56 3.48 0.44 0.45
CA THR A 56 2.87 0.82 -0.83
C THR A 56 3.51 0.04 -1.95
N ALA A 57 2.69 -0.39 -2.90
CA ALA A 57 3.14 -1.03 -4.12
C ALA A 57 2.62 -0.24 -5.32
N HIS A 58 3.51 0.24 -6.18
CA HIS A 58 3.12 0.75 -7.49
C HIS A 58 3.05 -0.40 -8.48
N ILE A 59 1.89 -0.51 -9.12
CA ILE A 59 1.54 -1.61 -10.00
C ILE A 59 1.20 -1.03 -11.36
N ARG A 60 1.86 -1.49 -12.41
CA ARG A 60 1.55 -1.13 -13.80
C ARG A 60 0.76 -2.26 -14.45
N GLY A 61 -0.43 -1.91 -14.93
CA GLY A 61 -1.35 -2.81 -15.63
C GLY A 61 -1.44 -2.48 -17.13
N LYS A 62 -1.36 -3.46 -18.03
CA LYS A 62 -1.80 -3.29 -19.43
C LYS A 62 -3.16 -3.99 -19.64
N LYS A 63 -4.11 -3.27 -20.23
CA LYS A 63 -5.41 -3.80 -20.68
C LYS A 63 -5.49 -3.62 -22.19
N ASP A 64 -5.75 -4.70 -22.93
CA ASP A 64 -6.00 -4.60 -24.36
C ASP A 64 -7.39 -3.95 -24.54
N GLY A 65 -7.43 -2.83 -25.27
CA GLY A 65 -8.69 -2.14 -25.56
C GLY A 65 -9.62 -3.03 -26.37
N HIS A 66 -10.89 -3.14 -25.95
CA HIS A 66 -11.94 -3.42 -26.92
C HIS A 66 -12.04 -2.19 -27.82
N VAL A 67 -11.71 -2.37 -29.09
CA VAL A 67 -12.25 -1.53 -30.18
C VAL A 67 -13.72 -1.89 -30.35
#